data_AF-A0A915MGQ7-F1
#
_entry.id   AF-A0A915MGQ7-F1
#
_cell.length_a   1.000
_cell.length_b   1.000
_cell.length_c   1.000
_cell.angle_alpha   90.00
_cell.angle_beta   90.00
_cell.angle_gamma   90.00
#
_symmetry.space_group_name_H-M   'P 1'
#
loop_
_entity.id
_entity.type
_entity.pdbx_description
1 polymer ?
#
loop_
_entity_poly.entity_id
_entity_poly.type
_entity_poly.pdbx_seq_one_letter_code
_entity_poly.pdbx_strand_id
1 'polypeptide(L)' 'LKTPKRPWLLDGQIGGWVTDYHGDLTFLTVKGVGHMVTKWAPARADYIIKQFLMDKEI' A
#
# COMPACT_ATOMS: atom_id res chain seq x y z
N LEU A 1 11.46 -3.48 -13.03
CA LEU A 1 10.24 -3.86 -12.29
C LEU A 1 10.50 -5.24 -11.74
N LYS A 2 10.34 -5.44 -10.43
CA LYS A 2 10.50 -6.76 -9.81
C LYS A 2 9.22 -7.58 -9.96
N THR A 3 8.06 -6.96 -9.75
CA THR A 3 6.75 -7.60 -9.90
C THR A 3 5.82 -6.78 -10.81
N PRO A 4 4.89 -7.44 -11.55
CA PRO A 4 3.81 -6.75 -12.22
C PRO A 4 2.91 -6.00 -11.23
N LYS A 5 2.34 -4.87 -11.67
CA LYS A 5 1.44 -4.06 -10.85
C LYS A 5 0.24 -4.90 -10.38
N ARG A 6 0.01 -4.95 -9.06
CA ARG A 6 -1.03 -5.78 -8.44
C ARG A 6 -1.87 -4.98 -7.45
N PRO A 7 -3.16 -5.31 -7.25
CA PRO A 7 -3.95 -4.69 -6.20
C PRO A 7 -3.48 -5.17 -4.82
N TRP A 8 -3.64 -4.33 -3.82
CA TRP A 8 -3.55 -4.75 -2.41
C TRP A 8 -4.91 -4.65 -1.75
N LEU A 9 -5.15 -5.54 -0.78
CA LEU A 9 -6.45 -5.74 -0.17
C LEU A 9 -6.40 -5.41 1.32
N LEU A 10 -7.47 -4.81 1.81
CA LEU A 10 -7.79 -4.72 3.23
C LEU A 10 -9.26 -5.09 3.39
N ASP A 11 -9.54 -6.08 4.24
CA ASP A 11 -10.90 -6.59 4.50
C ASP A 11 -11.68 -6.95 3.22
N GLY A 12 -11.00 -7.60 2.27
CA GLY A 12 -11.58 -8.00 0.98
C GLY A 12 -11.81 -6.87 -0.02
N GLN A 13 -11.43 -5.63 0.31
CA GLN A 13 -11.58 -4.47 -0.56
C GLN A 13 -10.25 -4.00 -1.13
N ILE A 14 -10.26 -3.53 -2.39
CA ILE A 14 -9.08 -2.93 -3.04
C ILE A 14 -8.71 -1.64 -2.32
N GLY A 15 -7.59 -1.68 -1.60
CA GLY A 15 -6.99 -0.53 -0.93
C GLY A 15 -6.20 0.35 -1.88
N GLY A 16 -5.75 -0.19 -3.01
CA GLY A 16 -5.00 0.50 -4.06
C GLY A 16 -4.17 -0.47 -4.88
N TRP A 17 -3.02 -0.01 -5.36
CA TRP A 17 -2.11 -0.77 -6.22
C TRP A 17 -0.68 -0.69 -5.73
N VAL A 18 0.06 -1.78 -5.88
CA VAL A 18 1.47 -1.93 -5.53
C VAL A 18 2.29 -2.23 -6.79
N THR A 19 3.48 -1.65 -6.84
CA THR A 19 4.54 -1.97 -7.81
C THR A 19 5.85 -2.13 -7.06
N ASP A 20 6.48 -3.30 -7.14
CA ASP A 20 7.80 -3.52 -6.55
C ASP A 20 8.89 -3.30 -7.59
N TYR A 21 9.93 -2.58 -7.17
CA TYR A 21 11.12 -2.30 -7.97
C TYR A 21 12.31 -3.11 -7.44
N HIS A 22 13.37 -3.18 -8.23
CA HIS A 22 14.65 -3.68 -7.73
C HIS A 22 15.25 -2.65 -6.76
N GLY A 23 16.08 -3.11 -5.82
CA GLY A 23 16.68 -2.24 -4.79
C GLY A 23 15.71 -1.90 -3.65
N ASP A 24 14.89 -2.87 -3.25
CA ASP A 24 14.04 -2.84 -2.05
C ASP A 24 13.10 -1.61 -1.95
N LEU A 25 12.63 -1.15 -3.11
CA LEU A 25 11.67 -0.08 -3.24
C LEU A 25 10.29 -0.61 -3.63
N THR A 26 9.31 -0.39 -2.76
CA THR A 26 7.88 -0.62 -3.03
C THR A 26 7.17 0.71 -3.19
N PHE A 27 6.52 0.91 -4.34
CA PHE A 27 5.62 2.03 -4.58
C PHE A 27 4.17 1.54 -4.46
N LEU A 28 3.35 2.26 -3.70
CA LEU A 28 1.93 1.96 -3.59
C LEU A 28 1.05 3.20 -3.72
N THR A 29 -0.19 2.96 -4.15
CA THR A 29 -1.26 3.95 -4.16
C THR A 29 -2.30 3.60 -3.11
N VAL A 30 -3.01 4.60 -2.59
CA VAL A 30 -4.18 4.41 -1.72
C VAL A 30 -5.42 4.93 -2.45
N LYS A 31 -6.35 4.01 -2.76
CA LYS A 31 -7.54 4.29 -3.56
C LYS A 31 -8.44 5.31 -2.86
N GLY A 32 -8.84 6.34 -3.62
CA GLY A 32 -9.84 7.33 -3.19
C GLY A 32 -9.34 8.34 -2.16
N VAL A 33 -8.03 8.51 -2.03
CA VAL A 33 -7.41 9.34 -1.00
C VAL A 33 -6.48 10.37 -1.63
N GLY A 34 -6.57 11.62 -1.17
CA GLY A 34 -5.69 12.71 -1.59
C GLY A 34 -4.44 12.84 -0.71
N HIS A 35 -3.94 14.07 -0.58
CA HIS A 35 -2.66 14.37 0.09
C HIS A 35 -2.55 13.86 1.55
N MET A 36 -3.64 13.86 2.32
CA MET A 36 -3.61 13.49 3.74
C MET A 36 -4.14 12.07 3.97
N VAL A 37 -3.32 11.06 3.71
CA VAL A 37 -3.76 9.65 3.73
C VAL A 37 -4.27 9.21 5.10
N THR A 38 -3.52 9.51 6.16
CA THR A 38 -3.89 9.18 7.55
C THR A 38 -5.19 9.82 7.99
N LYS A 39 -5.53 11.01 7.47
CA LYS A 39 -6.78 11.72 7.77
C LYS A 39 -7.99 11.07 7.10
N TRP A 40 -7.87 10.70 5.83
CA TRP A 40 -9.01 10.28 5.00
C TRP A 40 -9.21 8.77 4.91
N ALA A 41 -8.18 7.98 5.19
CA ALA A 41 -8.27 6.53 5.23
C ALA A 41 -7.40 5.93 6.36
N PRO A 42 -7.74 6.21 7.64
CA PRO A 42 -6.90 5.83 8.78
C PRO A 42 -6.63 4.32 8.86
N ALA A 43 -7.62 3.46 8.59
CA ALA A 43 -7.43 2.00 8.62
C ALA A 43 -6.45 1.52 7.53
N ARG A 44 -6.55 2.09 6.32
CA ARG A 44 -5.61 1.80 5.22
C ARG A 44 -4.21 2.31 5.53
N ALA A 45 -4.10 3.50 6.12
CA ALA A 45 -2.82 4.08 6.53
C ALA A 45 -2.13 3.24 7.62
N ASP A 46 -2.86 2.83 8.65
CA ASP A 46 -2.35 1.97 9.72
C ASP A 46 -1.85 0.63 9.18
N TYR A 47 -2.63 -0.02 8.30
CA TYR A 47 -2.25 -1.28 7.66
C TYR A 47 -0.92 -1.18 6.91
N ILE A 48 -0.78 -0.19 6.01
CA ILE A 48 0.42 -0.05 5.19
C ILE A 48 1.66 0.32 6.01
N ILE A 49 1.50 1.16 7.05
CA ILE A 49 2.59 1.54 7.95
C ILE A 49 3.06 0.31 8.74
N LYS A 50 2.13 -0.51 9.25
CA LYS A 50 2.47 -1.76 9.94
C LYS A 50 3.17 -2.76 9.04
N GLN A 51 2.73 -2.93 7.78
CA GLN A 51 3.43 -3.82 6.84
C GLN A 51 4.86 -3.36 6.62
N PHE A 52 5.06 -2.05 6.38
CA PHE A 52 6.39 -1.46 6.22
C PHE A 52 7.29 -1.69 7.44
N LEU A 53 6.81 -1.38 8.65
CA LEU A 53 7.60 -1.52 9.88
C LEU A 53 7.93 -2.97 10.23
N MET A 54 7.12 -3.93 9.78
CA MET A 54 7.30 -5.36 10.03
C MET A 54 8.00 -6.09 8.89
N ASP A 55 8.46 -5.39 7.86
CA ASP A 55 9.04 -5.96 6.64
C ASP A 55 8.14 -7.03 6.00
N LYS A 56 6.83 -6.73 5.91
CA LYS A 56 5.82 -7.60 5.32
C LYS A 56 5.43 -7.08 3.94
N GLU A 57 5.15 -8.01 3.03
CA GLU A 57 4.54 -7.66 1.75
C GLU A 57 3.15 -7.05 1.96
N ILE A 58 2.88 -5.99 1.20
CA ILE A 58 1.57 -5.33 1.09
C ILE A 58 0.63 -6.15 0.21
#